data_AF-A0A1J5LXS5-F1
#
_entry.id   AF-A0A1J5LXS5-F1
#
_cell.length_a   1.000
_cell.length_b   1.000
_cell.length_c   1.000
_cell.angle_alpha   90.00
_cell.angle_beta   90.00
_cell.angle_gamma   90.00
#
_symmetry.space_group_name_H-M   'P 1'
#
loop_
_entity.id
_entity.type
_entity.pdbx_description
1 polymer ?
#
loop_
_entity_poly.entity_id
_entity_poly.type
_entity_poly.pdbx_seq_one_letter_code
_entity_poly.pdbx_strand_id
1 'polypeptide(L)' 'MNMITNRIVDLKENLPPNSEYETSINSLEKMLNEIDFESETVPYDDLNKMHQLFRYIKGSELTSIENKIIEQLITT' A
#
# COMPACT_ATOMS: atom_id res chain seq x y z
N MET A 1 6.96 -8.28 -11.85
CA MET A 1 6.48 -7.93 -10.49
C MET A 1 7.06 -6.56 -10.16
N ASN A 2 6.22 -5.58 -9.81
CA ASN A 2 6.65 -4.19 -9.62
C ASN A 2 7.32 -4.01 -8.24
N MET A 3 8.23 -3.03 -8.11
CA MET A 3 9.02 -2.71 -6.93
C MET A 3 8.17 -2.47 -5.68
N ILE A 4 6.98 -1.88 -5.84
CA ILE A 4 6.03 -1.65 -4.75
C ILE A 4 5.37 -2.94 -4.25
N THR A 5 5.10 -3.90 -5.14
CA THR A 5 4.53 -5.20 -4.78
C THR A 5 5.51 -5.99 -3.91
N ASN A 6 6.81 -5.94 -4.24
CA ASN A 6 7.85 -6.58 -3.44
C ASN A 6 7.95 -5.94 -2.03
N ARG A 7 7.87 -4.60 -1.94
CA ARG A 7 7.90 -3.89 -0.65
C ARG A 7 6.71 -4.22 0.25
N ILE A 8 5.52 -4.45 -0.31
CA ILE A 8 4.37 -4.93 0.48
C ILE A 8 4.62 -6.31 1.06
N VAL A 9 5.24 -7.21 0.29
CA VAL A 9 5.59 -8.56 0.76
C VAL A 9 6.62 -8.47 1.87
N ASP A 10 7.67 -7.65 1.70
CA ASP A 10 8.69 -7.43 2.74
C ASP A 10 8.10 -6.82 4.01
N LEU A 11 7.12 -5.91 3.89
CA LEU A 11 6.42 -5.35 5.05
C LEU A 11 5.57 -6.37 5.80
N LYS A 12 4.97 -7.33 5.08
CA LYS A 12 4.19 -8.42 5.68
C LYS A 12 5.05 -9.30 6.58
N GLU A 13 6.33 -9.43 6.28
CA GLU A 13 7.29 -10.19 7.09
C GLU A 13 7.81 -9.39 8.30
N ASN A 14 7.76 -8.05 8.25
CA ASN A 14 8.36 -7.17 9.26
C ASN A 14 7.34 -6.50 10.21
N LEU A 15 6.05 -6.52 9.88
CA LEU A 15 5.00 -5.92 10.70
C LEU A 15 4.57 -6.86 11.84
N PRO A 16 4.09 -6.32 12.98
CA PRO A 16 3.59 -7.13 14.08
C PRO A 16 2.47 -8.04 13.56
N PRO A 17 2.50 -9.36 13.85
CA PRO A 17 1.42 -10.26 13.48
C PRO A 17 0.20 -9.96 14.35
N ASN A 18 -0.58 -8.96 13.94
CA ASN A 18 -1.93 -8.76 14.43
C ASN A 18 -2.90 -8.83 13.23
N SER A 19 -4.13 -9.27 13.50
CA SER A 19 -5.14 -9.49 12.47
C SER A 19 -5.50 -8.22 11.68
N GLU A 20 -5.35 -7.04 12.29
CA GLU A 20 -5.70 -5.76 11.67
C GLU A 20 -4.66 -5.30 10.64
N TYR A 21 -3.36 -5.49 10.93
CA TYR A 21 -2.25 -5.26 9.98
C TYR A 21 -2.36 -6.24 8.83
N GLU A 22 -2.58 -7.52 9.09
CA GLU A 22 -2.72 -8.52 8.02
C GLU A 22 -3.89 -8.19 7.09
N THR A 23 -5.05 -7.83 7.66
CA THR A 23 -6.22 -7.40 6.88
C THR A 23 -5.92 -6.15 6.05
N SER A 24 -5.24 -5.17 6.64
CA SER A 24 -4.91 -3.91 5.96
C SER A 24 -3.85 -4.11 4.86
N ILE A 25 -2.85 -4.96 5.08
CA ILE A 25 -1.84 -5.32 4.07
C ILE A 25 -2.50 -6.03 2.90
N ASN A 26 -3.34 -7.03 3.17
CA ASN A 26 -4.08 -7.74 2.11
C ASN A 26 -5.00 -6.78 1.32
N SER A 27 -5.58 -5.79 2.00
CA SER A 27 -6.40 -4.76 1.35
C SER A 27 -5.56 -3.88 0.40
N LEU A 28 -4.41 -3.38 0.86
CA LEU A 28 -3.49 -2.57 0.04
C LEU A 28 -2.89 -3.38 -1.11
N GLU A 29 -2.53 -4.64 -0.87
CA GLU A 29 -2.05 -5.57 -1.90
C GLU A 29 -3.09 -5.76 -3.00
N LYS A 30 -4.36 -5.94 -2.63
CA LYS A 30 -5.46 -6.02 -3.59
C LYS A 30 -5.58 -4.73 -4.41
N MET A 31 -5.53 -3.56 -3.77
CA MET A 31 -5.60 -2.27 -4.47
C MET A 31 -4.46 -2.09 -5.46
N LEU A 32 -3.23 -2.47 -5.09
CA LEU A 32 -2.09 -2.43 -5.99
C LEU A 32 -2.25 -3.36 -7.20
N ASN A 33 -2.86 -4.53 -7.01
CA ASN A 33 -3.14 -5.45 -8.10
C ASN A 33 -4.23 -4.95 -9.06
N GLU A 34 -5.02 -3.94 -8.66
CA GLU A 34 -5.98 -3.25 -9.53
C GLU A 34 -5.32 -2.18 -10.40
N ILE A 35 -4.08 -1.77 -10.08
CA ILE A 35 -3.32 -0.80 -10.87
C ILE A 35 -2.69 -1.51 -12.07
N ASP A 36 -2.97 -0.99 -13.26
CA ASP A 36 -2.20 -1.33 -14.44
C ASP A 36 -0.86 -0.58 -14.43
N PHE A 37 0.16 -1.23 -13.88
CA PHE A 37 1.51 -0.67 -13.77
C PHE A 37 2.22 -0.47 -15.13
N GLU A 38 1.67 -0.97 -16.24
CA GLU A 38 2.20 -0.68 -17.58
C GLU A 38 1.73 0.69 -18.09
N SER A 39 0.60 1.19 -17.59
CA SER A 39 0.01 2.46 -17.99
C SER A 39 0.04 3.56 -16.91
N GLU A 40 0.11 3.19 -15.62
CA GLU A 40 0.17 4.13 -14.50
C GLU A 40 1.53 4.19 -13.81
N THR A 41 2.01 5.41 -13.57
CA THR A 41 3.19 5.65 -12.75
C THR A 41 2.78 5.76 -11.29
N VAL A 42 3.15 4.77 -10.48
CA VAL A 42 2.87 4.79 -9.05
C VAL A 42 3.90 5.67 -8.32
N PRO A 43 3.47 6.65 -7.52
CA PRO A 43 4.34 7.67 -6.93
C PRO A 43 5.00 7.16 -5.63
N TYR A 44 5.83 6.13 -5.73
CA TYR A 44 6.45 5.45 -4.58
C TYR A 44 7.41 6.31 -3.74
N ASP A 45 7.71 7.53 -4.19
CA ASP A 45 8.57 8.52 -3.54
C ASP A 45 7.78 9.65 -2.83
N ASP A 46 6.47 9.69 -3.00
CA ASP A 46 5.62 10.77 -2.48
C ASP A 46 4.46 10.21 -1.64
N LEU A 47 4.58 10.40 -0.33
CA LEU A 47 3.58 9.97 0.64
C LEU A 47 2.19 10.51 0.37
N ASN A 48 2.09 11.79 0.03
CA ASN A 48 0.79 12.40 -0.21
C ASN A 48 0.13 11.83 -1.45
N LYS A 49 0.90 11.61 -2.52
CA LYS A 49 0.37 11.03 -3.75
C LYS A 49 0.01 9.55 -3.58
N MET A 50 0.78 8.79 -2.80
CA MET A 50 0.43 7.40 -2.47
C MET A 50 -0.87 7.32 -1.67
N HIS A 51 -1.06 8.18 -0.67
CA HIS A 51 -2.35 8.25 0.03
C HIS A 51 -3.50 8.62 -0.92
N GLN A 52 -3.29 9.56 -1.83
CA GLN A 52 -4.31 9.94 -2.82
C GLN A 52 -4.66 8.78 -3.74
N LEU A 53 -3.66 8.04 -4.25
CA LEU A 53 -3.85 6.88 -5.10
C LEU A 53 -4.64 5.78 -4.39
N PHE A 54 -4.25 5.41 -3.18
CA PHE A 54 -4.97 4.38 -2.43
C PHE A 54 -6.38 4.80 -2.05
N ARG A 55 -6.62 6.08 -1.71
CA ARG A 55 -7.99 6.60 -1.49
C ARG A 55 -8.82 6.56 -2.77
N TYR A 56 -8.21 6.89 -3.91
CA TYR A 56 -8.87 6.85 -5.21
C TYR A 56 -9.30 5.43 -5.58
N ILE A 57 -8.39 4.45 -5.46
CA ILE A 57 -8.68 3.04 -5.76
C ILE A 57 -9.72 2.49 -4.78
N LYS A 58 -9.58 2.77 -3.48
CA LYS A 58 -10.50 2.29 -2.44
C LYS A 58 -11.89 2.92 -2.54
N GLY A 59 -12.00 4.11 -3.11
CA GLY A 59 -13.25 4.89 -3.14
C GLY A 59 -13.74 5.36 -1.77
N SER A 60 -12.87 5.32 -0.74
CA SER A 60 -13.19 5.72 0.63
C SER A 60 -11.93 6.12 1.40
N GLU A 61 -12.12 6.67 2.61
CA GLU A 61 -10.99 7.02 3.48
C GLU A 61 -10.17 5.79 3.90
N LEU A 62 -8.86 6.02 4.04
CA LEU A 62 -7.93 5.03 4.54
C LEU A 62 -8.06 4.91 6.07
N THR A 63 -7.99 3.68 6.57
CA THR A 63 -7.93 3.44 8.01
C THR A 63 -6.60 3.94 8.59
N SER A 64 -6.54 4.17 9.89
CA SER A 64 -5.29 4.57 10.56
C SER A 64 -4.16 3.55 10.35
N ILE A 65 -4.48 2.27 10.15
CA ILE A 65 -3.50 1.20 9.95
C ILE A 65 -3.01 1.20 8.50
N GLU A 66 -3.92 1.32 7.52
CA GLU A 66 -3.55 1.48 6.11
C GLU A 66 -2.64 2.69 5.91
N ASN A 67 -2.95 3.82 6.56
CA ASN A 67 -2.09 5.00 6.49
C ASN A 67 -0.68 4.72 7.01
N LYS A 68 -0.55 4.04 8.18
CA LYS A 68 0.75 3.66 8.73
C LYS A 68 1.53 2.70 7.82
N ILE A 69 0.85 1.75 7.17
CA ILE A 69 1.50 0.83 6.23
C ILE A 69 2.02 1.59 5.01
N ILE A 70 1.25 2.56 4.49
CA ILE A 70 1.68 3.41 3.36
C ILE A 70 2.90 4.27 3.74
N GLU A 71 2.92 4.83 4.94
CA GLU A 71 4.09 5.56 5.46
C GLU A 71 5.34 4.66 5.50
N GLN A 72 5.18 3.41 5.94
CA GLN A 72 6.28 2.45 5.98
C GLN A 72 6.72 1.99 4.58
N LEU A 73 5.82 1.88 3.61
CA LEU A 73 6.11 1.50 2.22
C LEU A 73 7.09 2.45 1.52
N ILE A 74 7.03 3.74 1.88
CA ILE A 74 7.82 4.80 1.24
C ILE A 74 9.13 5.04 2.00
N THR A 75 9.14 4.79 3.31
CA THR A 75 10.32 4.98 4.16
C THR A 75 11.28 3.78 4.19
N THR A 76 10.85 2.62 3.69
CA THR A 76 11.71 1.44 3.44
C THR A 76 12.40 1.56 2.09
#